data_AF-A4VPS8-F1
#
_entry.id   AF-A4VPS8-F1
#
_cell.length_a   1.000
_cell.length_b   1.000
_cell.length_c   1.000
_cell.angle_alpha   90.00
_cell.angle_beta   90.00
_cell.angle_gamma   90.00
#
_symmetry.space_group_name_H-M   'P 1'
#
loop_
_entity.id
_entity.type
_entity.pdbx_description
1 polymer ?
#
loop_
_entity_poly.entity_id
_entity_poly.type
_entity_poly.pdbx_seq_one_letter_code
_entity_poly.pdbx_strand_id
1 'polypeptide(L)'
;MNAVAGAPLPGIPRLNVAAGSVSPQPPGTKWLLRGITSNERYVVREEKDRLVAKQPSLGRAEATCAALIPIRKNPSWWGLSQDERRKIFEEQSRHIHIGLQYLPAVARRLHHCRDLGENEPFDFLTWFEYSPSDETAFNRLLAELRASVEWQYVDREIDIRLVHEPA
;
A
#
# COMPACT_ATOMS: atom_id res chain seq x y z
N MET A 1 -7.53 -5.09 -12.17
CA MET A 1 -7.77 -3.84 -11.41
C MET A 1 -9.20 -3.89 -10.89
N ASN A 2 -9.40 -3.68 -9.59
CA ASN A 2 -10.73 -3.64 -8.98
C ASN A 2 -10.89 -2.36 -8.13
N ALA A 3 -12.01 -1.67 -8.25
CA ALA A 3 -12.34 -0.58 -7.33
C ALA A 3 -13.01 -1.16 -6.10
N VAL A 4 -12.29 -1.16 -4.97
CA VAL A 4 -12.77 -1.73 -3.71
C VAL A 4 -13.67 -0.72 -2.99
N ALA A 5 -13.29 0.56 -3.03
CA ALA A 5 -14.09 1.66 -2.52
C ALA A 5 -13.89 2.93 -3.37
N GLY A 6 -14.94 3.74 -3.48
CA GLY A 6 -14.89 5.03 -4.16
C GLY A 6 -14.73 4.94 -5.69
N ALA A 7 -14.35 6.06 -6.30
CA ALA A 7 -14.29 6.19 -7.76
C ALA A 7 -13.13 5.36 -8.38
N PRO A 8 -13.39 4.59 -9.45
CA PRO A 8 -12.37 3.75 -10.10
C PRO A 8 -11.27 4.59 -10.77
N LEU A 9 -10.17 3.94 -11.12
CA LEU A 9 -9.21 4.45 -12.11
C LEU A 9 -9.50 3.84 -13.48
N PRO A 10 -9.25 4.57 -14.59
CA PRO A 10 -9.32 3.99 -15.93
C PRO A 10 -8.43 2.74 -16.04
N GLY A 11 -8.97 1.68 -16.66
CA GLY A 11 -8.24 0.45 -16.90
C GLY A 11 -7.00 0.67 -17.79
N ILE A 12 -5.90 0.02 -17.43
CA ILE A 12 -4.64 0.03 -18.17
C ILE A 12 -4.10 -1.39 -18.34
N PRO A 13 -3.40 -1.69 -19.44
CA PRO A 13 -2.83 -3.01 -19.68
C PRO A 13 -1.50 -3.22 -18.95
N ARG A 14 -0.76 -2.15 -18.64
CA ARG A 14 0.59 -2.21 -18.04
C ARG A 14 0.85 -1.02 -17.14
N LEU A 15 1.59 -1.26 -16.07
CA LEU A 15 2.09 -0.23 -15.15
C LEU A 15 3.59 -0.04 -15.36
N ASN A 16 4.04 1.22 -15.48
CA ASN A 16 5.45 1.56 -15.39
C ASN A 16 5.72 2.16 -14.01
N VAL A 17 6.73 1.64 -13.31
CA VAL A 17 7.16 2.11 -11.99
C VAL A 17 8.58 2.67 -12.13
N ALA A 18 8.75 3.95 -11.84
CA ALA A 18 10.03 4.64 -11.95
C ALA A 18 10.37 5.37 -10.65
N ALA A 19 11.66 5.42 -10.32
CA ALA A 19 12.16 6.30 -9.28
C ALA A 19 12.35 7.72 -9.83
N GLY A 20 11.82 8.72 -9.11
CA GLY A 20 11.93 10.13 -9.49
C GLY A 20 10.76 10.65 -10.34
N SER A 21 10.89 11.89 -10.80
CA SER A 21 9.89 12.55 -11.63
C SER A 21 9.98 12.07 -13.08
N VAL A 22 8.84 11.64 -13.64
CA VAL A 22 8.74 11.29 -15.06
C VAL A 22 8.33 12.55 -15.85
N SER A 23 9.23 13.06 -16.68
CA SER A 23 8.96 14.16 -17.61
C SER A 23 9.75 13.98 -18.92
N PRO A 24 9.10 14.07 -20.09
CA PRO A 24 7.66 14.24 -20.29
C PRO A 24 6.86 12.97 -19.95
N GLN A 25 5.57 13.12 -19.72
CA GLN A 25 4.68 11.97 -19.51
C GLN A 25 4.59 11.12 -20.80
N PRO A 26 4.73 9.79 -20.71
CA PRO A 26 4.62 8.93 -21.89
C PRO A 26 3.28 9.12 -22.63
N PRO A 27 3.28 9.10 -23.97
CA PRO A 27 2.04 9.12 -24.74
C PRO A 27 1.11 7.98 -24.32
N GLY A 28 -0.19 8.28 -24.16
CA GLY A 28 -1.19 7.28 -23.79
C GLY A 28 -1.31 6.98 -22.29
N THR A 29 -0.52 7.63 -21.42
CA THR A 29 -0.70 7.52 -19.96
C THR A 29 -2.10 8.00 -19.55
N LYS A 30 -2.87 7.10 -18.92
CA LYS A 30 -4.24 7.37 -18.45
C LYS A 30 -4.29 8.05 -17.08
N TRP A 31 -3.29 7.80 -16.25
CA TRP A 31 -3.14 8.36 -14.93
C TRP A 31 -1.68 8.25 -14.48
N LEU A 32 -1.28 9.15 -13.58
CA LEU A 32 0.03 9.18 -12.93
C LEU A 32 -0.21 9.31 -11.43
N LEU A 33 0.41 8.45 -10.63
CA LEU A 33 0.37 8.49 -9.17
C LEU A 33 1.79 8.69 -8.66
N ARG A 34 1.98 9.65 -7.74
CA ARG A 34 3.30 9.94 -7.17
C ARG A 34 3.25 9.79 -5.67
N GLY A 35 4.33 9.31 -5.07
CA GLY A 35 4.43 9.12 -3.63
C GLY A 35 5.88 9.08 -3.16
N ILE A 36 6.13 9.53 -1.93
CA ILE A 36 7.46 9.52 -1.31
C ILE A 36 7.53 8.49 -0.20
N THR A 37 8.66 7.80 -0.10
CA THR A 37 9.00 7.08 1.14
C THR A 37 9.30 8.11 2.22
N SER A 38 8.73 7.93 3.41
CA SER A 38 8.87 8.89 4.52
C SER A 38 9.26 8.18 5.81
N ASN A 39 9.46 8.95 6.89
CA ASN A 39 9.70 8.39 8.21
C ASN A 39 8.47 7.63 8.73
N GLU A 40 8.72 6.68 9.63
CA GLU A 40 7.68 5.94 10.34
C GLU A 40 6.77 6.90 11.13
N ARG A 41 5.45 6.73 11.01
CA ARG A 41 4.45 7.61 11.64
C ARG A 41 3.78 7.00 12.87
N TYR A 42 3.70 5.67 12.97
CA TYR A 42 3.00 4.97 14.05
C TYR A 42 3.83 3.90 14.76
N VAL A 43 4.86 3.38 14.09
CA VAL A 43 5.64 2.23 14.55
C VAL A 43 6.43 2.61 15.80
N VAL A 44 6.33 1.79 16.86
CA VAL A 44 7.18 1.91 18.05
C VAL A 44 8.43 1.03 17.96
N ARG A 45 9.39 1.21 18.86
CA ARG A 45 10.70 0.53 18.80
C ARG A 45 10.60 -0.99 18.67
N GLU A 46 9.84 -1.64 19.55
CA GLU A 46 9.72 -3.10 19.56
C GLU A 46 9.10 -3.64 18.26
N GLU A 47 8.09 -2.95 17.72
CA GLU A 47 7.47 -3.30 16.44
C GLU A 47 8.46 -3.16 15.29
N LYS A 48 9.26 -2.08 15.29
CA LYS A 48 10.31 -1.87 14.29
C LYS A 48 11.32 -3.00 14.30
N ASP A 49 11.79 -3.41 15.47
CA ASP A 49 12.79 -4.46 15.60
C ASP A 49 12.25 -5.79 15.04
N ARG A 50 10.97 -6.12 15.32
CA ARG A 50 10.28 -7.30 14.77
C ARG A 50 10.10 -7.22 13.27
N LEU A 51 9.77 -6.05 12.73
CA LEU A 51 9.62 -5.83 11.29
C LEU A 51 10.95 -5.98 10.56
N VAL A 52 12.01 -5.34 11.05
CA VAL A 52 13.37 -5.41 10.46
C VAL A 52 13.89 -6.84 10.46
N ALA A 53 13.62 -7.62 11.51
CA ALA A 53 14.05 -9.01 11.59
C ALA A 53 13.40 -9.94 10.55
N LYS A 54 12.24 -9.58 9.97
CA LYS A 54 11.45 -10.46 9.10
C LYS A 54 11.17 -9.91 7.70
N GLN A 55 11.25 -8.60 7.50
CA GLN A 55 10.84 -7.99 6.24
C GLN A 55 11.84 -8.32 5.12
N PRO A 56 11.39 -8.93 4.01
CA PRO A 56 12.25 -9.18 2.87
C PRO A 56 12.50 -7.89 2.07
N SER A 57 13.60 -7.89 1.30
CA SER A 57 13.84 -6.88 0.27
C SER A 57 12.80 -6.98 -0.87
N LEU A 58 12.59 -5.87 -1.58
CA LEU A 58 11.91 -5.90 -2.89
C LEU A 58 12.83 -6.51 -3.96
N GLY A 59 12.27 -6.91 -5.10
CA GLY A 59 12.99 -7.40 -6.27
C GLY A 59 13.55 -8.81 -6.13
N ARG A 60 12.95 -9.63 -5.25
CA ARG A 60 13.33 -11.04 -5.13
C ARG A 60 12.96 -11.80 -6.40
N ALA A 61 13.83 -12.71 -6.84
CA ALA A 61 13.66 -13.42 -8.10
C ALA A 61 12.35 -14.25 -8.14
N GLU A 62 11.95 -14.81 -7.00
CA GLU A 62 10.70 -15.57 -6.87
C GLU A 62 9.44 -14.69 -6.79
N ALA A 63 9.57 -13.40 -6.53
CA ALA A 63 8.46 -12.47 -6.33
C ALA A 63 7.97 -11.89 -7.67
N THR A 64 7.41 -12.75 -8.52
CA THR A 64 6.92 -12.39 -9.87
C THR A 64 5.50 -11.83 -9.87
N CYS A 65 4.83 -11.76 -8.72
CA CYS A 65 3.54 -11.08 -8.56
C CYS A 65 3.71 -9.82 -7.71
N ALA A 66 2.91 -8.80 -8.01
CA ALA A 66 2.86 -7.58 -7.23
C ALA A 66 1.44 -7.04 -7.09
N ALA A 67 1.24 -6.20 -6.08
CA ALA A 67 0.02 -5.42 -5.91
C ALA A 67 0.37 -3.96 -5.61
N LEU A 68 -0.21 -3.05 -6.41
CA LEU A 68 -0.30 -1.64 -6.08
C LEU A 68 -1.70 -1.38 -5.53
N ILE A 69 -1.77 -0.91 -4.28
CA ILE A 69 -3.03 -0.56 -3.63
C ILE A 69 -2.98 0.91 -3.19
N PRO A 70 -3.44 1.84 -4.04
CA PRO A 70 -3.62 3.25 -3.67
C PRO A 70 -4.80 3.37 -2.71
N ILE A 71 -4.58 4.09 -1.60
CA ILE A 71 -5.55 4.22 -0.50
C ILE A 71 -5.72 5.69 -0.15
N ARG A 72 -6.96 6.13 0.00
CA ARG A 72 -7.33 7.43 0.58
C ARG A 72 -8.16 7.20 1.83
N LYS A 73 -7.81 7.92 2.89
CA LYS A 73 -8.60 7.99 4.11
C LYS A 73 -9.47 9.25 4.11
N ASN A 74 -10.64 9.13 4.72
CA ASN A 74 -11.63 10.20 4.77
C ASN A 74 -11.20 11.36 5.68
N PRO A 75 -11.86 12.53 5.60
CA PRO A 75 -11.51 13.68 6.43
C PRO A 75 -11.61 13.41 7.95
N SER A 76 -12.52 12.52 8.38
CA SER A 76 -12.66 12.17 9.79
C SER A 76 -11.40 11.53 10.35
N TRP A 77 -10.70 10.69 9.57
CA TRP A 77 -9.39 10.16 9.98
C TRP A 77 -8.36 11.26 10.16
N TRP A 78 -8.31 12.21 9.23
CA TRP A 78 -7.33 13.29 9.26
C TRP A 78 -7.64 14.37 10.30
N GLY A 79 -8.86 14.39 10.83
CA GLY A 79 -9.24 15.21 11.99
C GLY A 79 -8.82 14.63 13.34
N LEU A 80 -8.43 13.35 13.41
CA LEU A 80 -7.98 12.69 14.63
C LEU A 80 -6.56 13.12 15.03
N SER A 81 -6.33 13.19 16.33
CA SER A 81 -5.01 13.39 16.91
C SER A 81 -4.07 12.20 16.57
N GLN A 82 -2.77 12.39 16.83
CA GLN A 82 -1.78 11.35 16.56
C GLN A 82 -1.99 10.09 17.43
N ASP A 83 -2.34 10.26 18.70
CA ASP A 83 -2.62 9.18 19.64
C ASP A 83 -3.93 8.45 19.29
N GLU A 84 -4.98 9.17 18.90
CA GLU A 84 -6.23 8.57 18.42
C GLU A 84 -6.00 7.71 17.17
N ARG A 85 -5.25 8.23 16.19
CA ARG A 85 -4.88 7.45 14.99
C ARG A 85 -4.04 6.23 15.33
N ARG A 86 -3.06 6.37 16.24
CA ARG A 86 -2.22 5.24 16.67
C ARG A 86 -3.04 4.15 17.36
N LYS A 87 -3.96 4.53 18.24
CA LYS A 87 -4.86 3.60 18.94
C LYS A 87 -5.72 2.82 17.95
N ILE A 88 -6.30 3.48 16.95
CA ILE A 88 -7.09 2.80 15.91
C ILE A 88 -6.21 1.89 15.07
N PHE A 89 -5.06 2.40 14.59
CA PHE A 89 -4.14 1.68 13.70
C PHE A 89 -3.64 0.36 14.30
N GLU A 90 -3.27 0.32 15.58
CA GLU A 90 -2.69 -0.90 16.16
C GLU A 90 -3.47 -1.50 17.30
N GLU A 91 -3.87 -0.72 18.31
CA GLU A 91 -4.54 -1.30 19.49
C GLU A 91 -5.89 -1.92 19.12
N GLN A 92 -6.61 -1.31 18.16
CA GLN A 92 -7.91 -1.79 17.71
C GLN A 92 -7.82 -2.62 16.43
N SER A 93 -6.95 -2.22 15.49
CA SER A 93 -6.90 -2.83 14.15
C SER A 93 -5.74 -3.81 13.96
N ARG A 94 -4.78 -3.83 14.89
CA ARG A 94 -3.65 -4.76 14.90
C ARG A 94 -2.89 -4.78 13.56
N HIS A 95 -2.75 -3.62 12.90
CA HIS A 95 -2.22 -3.52 11.54
C HIS A 95 -0.82 -4.15 11.40
N ILE A 96 0.12 -3.79 12.29
CA ILE A 96 1.48 -4.32 12.30
C ILE A 96 1.45 -5.78 12.70
N HIS A 97 0.67 -6.14 13.73
CA HIS A 97 0.55 -7.53 14.15
C HIS A 97 0.06 -8.46 13.04
N ILE A 98 -1.01 -8.09 12.31
CA ILE A 98 -1.52 -8.83 11.16
C ILE A 98 -0.42 -8.90 10.10
N GLY A 99 0.14 -7.76 9.69
CA GLY A 99 1.19 -7.72 8.67
C GLY A 99 2.41 -8.60 8.97
N LEU A 100 2.82 -8.67 10.23
CA LEU A 100 3.95 -9.52 10.69
C LEU A 100 3.73 -11.02 10.46
N GLN A 101 2.48 -11.50 10.38
CA GLN A 101 2.17 -12.91 10.12
C GLN A 101 2.45 -13.31 8.66
N TYR A 102 2.49 -12.33 7.77
CA TYR A 102 2.69 -12.52 6.33
C TYR A 102 4.12 -12.25 5.88
N LEU A 103 5.03 -11.97 6.82
CA LEU A 103 6.47 -11.87 6.57
C LEU A 103 7.15 -13.23 6.87
N PRO A 104 8.11 -13.68 6.05
CA PRO A 104 8.78 -12.96 4.95
C PRO A 104 8.14 -13.19 3.56
N ALA A 105 6.97 -13.83 3.46
CA ALA A 105 6.35 -14.16 2.18
C ALA A 105 6.06 -12.90 1.34
N VAL A 106 5.56 -11.84 1.97
CA VAL A 106 5.19 -10.58 1.30
C VAL A 106 6.23 -9.49 1.58
N ALA A 107 6.86 -8.97 0.53
CA ALA A 107 7.64 -7.75 0.59
C ALA A 107 6.72 -6.53 0.45
N ARG A 108 7.08 -5.40 1.10
CA ARG A 108 6.24 -4.18 1.05
C ARG A 108 7.05 -2.90 0.99
N ARG A 109 6.45 -1.87 0.39
CA ARG A 109 6.90 -0.47 0.47
C ARG A 109 5.69 0.45 0.57
N LEU A 110 5.80 1.44 1.45
CA LEU A 110 4.78 2.47 1.65
C LEU A 110 5.29 3.80 1.08
N HIS A 111 4.45 4.44 0.28
CA HIS A 111 4.65 5.81 -0.17
C HIS A 111 3.52 6.71 0.32
N HIS A 112 3.87 7.88 0.84
CA HIS A 112 2.95 8.93 1.23
C HIS A 112 2.76 9.90 0.05
N CYS A 113 1.54 10.27 -0.25
CA CYS A 113 1.23 11.19 -1.35
C CYS A 113 0.28 12.33 -0.99
N ARG A 114 -0.39 12.25 0.16
CA ARG A 114 -1.29 13.31 0.66
C ARG A 114 -0.68 14.70 0.61
N ASP A 115 0.57 14.84 1.05
CA ASP A 115 1.23 16.13 1.24
C ASP A 115 2.08 16.57 0.01
N LEU A 116 2.05 15.81 -1.09
CA LEU A 116 2.92 16.06 -2.26
C LEU A 116 2.39 17.14 -3.23
N GLY A 117 1.22 17.71 -2.96
CA GLY A 117 0.63 18.79 -3.74
C GLY A 117 -0.90 18.72 -3.74
N GLU A 118 -1.56 19.71 -4.35
CA GLU A 118 -3.02 19.89 -4.28
C GLU A 118 -3.86 18.76 -4.92
N ASN A 119 -3.24 17.83 -5.68
CA ASN A 119 -3.97 17.00 -6.65
C ASN A 119 -3.64 15.48 -6.63
N GLU A 120 -2.89 14.94 -5.67
CA GLU A 120 -2.75 13.48 -5.61
C GLU A 120 -4.10 12.85 -5.15
N PRO A 121 -4.67 11.90 -5.90
CA PRO A 121 -6.04 11.43 -5.65
C PRO A 121 -6.17 10.43 -4.49
N PHE A 122 -5.05 10.11 -3.83
CA PHE A 122 -4.90 9.16 -2.74
C PHE A 122 -3.98 9.74 -1.67
N ASP A 123 -4.00 9.17 -0.46
CA ASP A 123 -3.10 9.58 0.62
C ASP A 123 -1.84 8.70 0.69
N PHE A 124 -1.98 7.44 0.29
CA PHE A 124 -0.93 6.44 0.29
C PHE A 124 -0.92 5.63 -1.01
N LEU A 125 0.28 5.27 -1.47
CA LEU A 125 0.50 4.22 -2.46
C LEU A 125 1.20 3.06 -1.75
N THR A 126 0.51 1.95 -1.58
CA THR A 126 1.07 0.75 -0.95
C THR A 126 1.48 -0.25 -2.02
N TRP A 127 2.72 -0.71 -1.96
CA TRP A 127 3.31 -1.63 -2.91
C TRP A 127 3.66 -2.94 -2.21
N PHE A 128 3.28 -4.06 -2.81
CA PHE A 128 3.56 -5.40 -2.32
C PHE A 128 4.13 -6.27 -3.42
N GLU A 129 5.06 -7.16 -3.09
CA GLU A 129 5.62 -8.18 -3.98
C GLU A 129 5.63 -9.54 -3.28
N TYR A 130 5.27 -10.59 -4.01
CA TYR A 130 5.12 -11.93 -3.47
C TYR A 130 5.26 -12.98 -4.57
N SER A 131 5.53 -14.23 -4.18
CA SER A 131 5.54 -15.35 -5.13
C SER A 131 4.12 -15.75 -5.52
N PRO A 132 3.90 -16.37 -6.70
CA PRO A 132 2.57 -16.86 -7.07
C PRO A 132 1.96 -17.82 -6.03
N SER A 133 2.78 -18.64 -5.36
CA SER A 133 2.32 -19.53 -4.27
C SER A 133 1.79 -18.79 -3.04
N ASP A 134 2.19 -17.54 -2.83
CA ASP A 134 1.81 -16.73 -1.67
C ASP A 134 0.55 -15.89 -1.91
N GLU A 135 -0.04 -15.92 -3.12
CA GLU A 135 -1.19 -15.08 -3.47
C GLU A 135 -2.40 -15.32 -2.55
N THR A 136 -2.66 -16.58 -2.19
CA THR A 136 -3.75 -16.91 -1.25
C THR A 136 -3.48 -16.34 0.15
N ALA A 137 -2.22 -16.33 0.61
CA ALA A 137 -1.86 -15.69 1.86
C ALA A 137 -2.03 -14.16 1.77
N PHE A 138 -1.55 -13.54 0.70
CA PHE A 138 -1.72 -12.11 0.48
C PHE A 138 -3.20 -11.68 0.41
N ASN A 139 -4.06 -12.49 -0.20
CA ASN A 139 -5.50 -12.22 -0.23
C ASN A 139 -6.14 -12.29 1.18
N ARG A 140 -5.66 -13.19 2.05
CA ARG A 140 -6.09 -13.25 3.46
C ARG A 140 -5.62 -12.03 4.24
N LEU A 141 -4.37 -11.59 4.05
CA LEU A 141 -3.85 -10.34 4.63
C LEU A 141 -4.77 -9.16 4.31
N LEU A 142 -5.14 -8.98 3.04
CA LEU A 142 -6.02 -7.87 2.65
C LEU A 142 -7.42 -8.01 3.25
N ALA A 143 -7.96 -9.23 3.31
CA ALA A 143 -9.27 -9.47 3.91
C ALA A 143 -9.28 -9.11 5.41
N GLU A 144 -8.24 -9.50 6.16
CA GLU A 144 -8.11 -9.14 7.58
C GLU A 144 -7.97 -7.64 7.79
N LEU A 145 -7.13 -6.96 7.00
CA LEU A 145 -6.97 -5.50 7.07
C LEU A 145 -8.27 -4.77 6.72
N ARG A 146 -8.97 -5.21 5.66
CA ARG A 146 -10.26 -4.63 5.23
C ARG A 146 -11.38 -4.83 6.23
N ALA A 147 -11.30 -5.86 7.08
CA ALA A 147 -12.25 -6.11 8.16
C ALA A 147 -11.95 -5.31 9.44
N SER A 148 -10.82 -4.61 9.51
CA SER A 148 -10.40 -3.87 10.70
C SER A 148 -11.14 -2.54 10.90
N VAL A 149 -11.06 -1.99 12.11
CA VAL A 149 -11.62 -0.67 12.44
C VAL A 149 -10.96 0.44 11.63
N GLU A 150 -9.65 0.35 11.38
CA GLU A 150 -8.90 1.30 10.58
C GLU A 150 -9.51 1.45 9.17
N TRP A 151 -10.00 0.35 8.59
CA TRP A 151 -10.54 0.36 7.23
C TRP A 151 -11.89 1.05 7.10
N GLN A 152 -12.61 1.29 8.22
CA GLN A 152 -13.81 2.13 8.23
C GLN A 152 -13.53 3.58 7.82
N TYR A 153 -12.26 3.99 7.88
CA TYR A 153 -11.82 5.31 7.48
C TYR A 153 -11.32 5.39 6.03
N VAL A 154 -11.30 4.29 5.28
CA VAL A 154 -10.88 4.26 3.88
C VAL A 154 -12.09 4.60 3.00
N ASP A 155 -12.00 5.69 2.23
CA ASP A 155 -13.08 6.13 1.33
C ASP A 155 -12.77 5.92 -0.16
N ARG A 156 -11.51 5.59 -0.48
CA ARG A 156 -11.09 5.23 -1.83
C ARG A 156 -9.96 4.21 -1.80
N GLU A 157 -10.16 3.08 -2.45
CA GLU A 157 -9.18 2.01 -2.55
C GLU A 157 -9.29 1.33 -3.92
N ILE A 158 -8.17 1.19 -4.60
CA ILE A 158 -8.08 0.44 -5.86
C ILE A 158 -7.12 -0.73 -5.67
N ASP A 159 -7.56 -1.93 -5.99
CA ASP A 159 -6.73 -3.13 -5.93
C ASP A 159 -6.18 -3.46 -7.34
N ILE A 160 -4.90 -3.15 -7.58
CA ILE A 160 -4.21 -3.35 -8.86
C ILE A 160 -3.23 -4.51 -8.71
N ARG A 161 -3.62 -5.69 -9.23
CA ARG A 161 -2.74 -6.87 -9.32
C ARG A 161 -1.93 -6.87 -10.60
N LEU A 162 -0.67 -7.26 -10.45
CA LEU A 162 0.36 -7.21 -11.47
C LEU A 162 1.11 -8.55 -11.49
N VAL A 163 1.52 -8.96 -12.68
CA VAL A 163 2.49 -10.04 -12.88
C VAL A 163 3.67 -9.41 -13.61
N HIS A 164 4.88 -9.73 -13.18
CA HIS A 164 6.11 -9.28 -13.81
C HIS A 164 6.16 -9.84 -15.24
N GLU A 165 6.28 -8.95 -16.22
CA GLU A 165 6.51 -9.32 -17.62
C GLU A 165 8.02 -9.48 -17.80
N PRO A 166 8.54 -10.69 -18.08
CA PRO A 166 9.95 -10.86 -18.41
C PRO A 166 10.31 -10.05 -19.65
N ALA A 167 11.52 -9.48 -19.65
CA ALA A 167 12.08 -8.78 -20.80
C ALA A 167 12.32 -9.72 -21.99
#